data_AF-A0A3C1K9J7-F1
#
_entry.id   AF-A0A3C1K9J7-F1
#
_cell.length_a   1.000
_cell.length_b   1.000
_cell.length_c   1.000
_cell.angle_alpha   90.00
_cell.angle_beta   90.00
_cell.angle_gamma   90.00
#
_symmetry.space_group_name_H-M   'P 1'
#
loop_
_entity.id
_entity.type
_entity.pdbx_description
1 polymer ?
#
loop_
_entity_poly.entity_id
_entity_poly.type
_entity_poly.pdbx_seq_one_letter_code
_entity_poly.pdbx_strand_id
1 'polypeptide(L)'
;DGPVALLEVGAAGGLCLFPDHCRVTYTTPAGEFLHEPAAAGPTIDLRCTVDDAAAVPTGPVDVAWRAGLDLAPIDVRDPEALRWLELLVWPGPDHDARIARLRQAADAAASAPP
;
A
#
# COMPACT_ATOMS: atom_id res chain seq x y z
N ASP A 1 14.71 15.63 -4.21
CA ASP A 1 14.75 14.16 -4.36
C ASP A 1 15.72 13.58 -3.36
N GLY A 2 15.19 12.82 -2.41
CA GLY A 2 15.93 12.22 -1.32
C GLY A 2 14.98 11.35 -0.52
N PRO A 3 15.51 10.41 0.28
CA PRO A 3 14.67 9.50 1.03
C PRO A 3 13.74 10.25 1.99
N VAL A 4 12.52 9.73 2.13
CA VAL A 4 11.52 10.25 3.06
C VAL A 4 11.40 9.38 4.30
N ALA A 5 11.03 10.01 5.41
CA ALA A 5 10.58 9.34 6.62
C ALA A 5 9.06 9.44 6.69
N LEU A 6 8.38 8.30 6.85
CA LEU A 6 6.92 8.24 6.92
C LEU A 6 6.46 8.09 8.36
N LEU A 7 5.47 8.89 8.75
CA LEU A 7 4.80 8.78 10.04
C LEU A 7 3.29 8.76 9.81
N GLU A 8 2.63 7.73 10.33
CA GLU A 8 1.18 7.62 10.28
C GLU A 8 0.60 7.64 11.70
N VAL A 9 -0.40 8.50 11.93
CA VAL A 9 -1.11 8.60 13.21
C VAL A 9 -2.48 7.94 13.05
N GLY A 10 -2.83 7.02 13.95
CA GLY A 10 -3.99 6.14 13.77
C GLY A 10 -3.69 5.04 12.74
N ALA A 11 -2.46 4.52 12.73
CA ALA A 11 -1.98 3.62 11.70
C ALA A 11 -2.67 2.24 11.68
N ALA A 12 -3.38 1.87 12.76
CA ALA A 12 -3.96 0.54 12.95
C ALA A 12 -2.93 -0.58 12.70
N GLY A 13 -2.98 -1.22 11.53
CA GLY A 13 -2.02 -2.27 11.10
C GLY A 13 -0.82 -1.76 10.29
N GLY A 14 -0.64 -0.44 10.13
CA GLY A 14 0.46 0.17 9.39
C GLY A 14 0.41 -0.02 7.88
N LEU A 15 -0.74 -0.40 7.32
CA LEU A 15 -0.87 -0.84 5.93
C LEU A 15 -0.55 0.26 4.89
N CYS A 16 -0.68 1.53 5.27
CA CYS A 16 -0.42 2.67 4.39
C CYS A 16 1.04 3.15 4.44
N LEU A 17 1.88 2.59 5.31
CA LEU A 17 3.28 2.97 5.46
C LEU A 17 4.20 2.35 4.41
N PHE A 18 3.68 1.62 3.40
CA PHE A 18 4.46 0.86 2.41
C PHE A 18 4.31 1.33 0.95
N PRO A 19 4.36 2.64 0.64
CA PRO A 19 4.24 3.12 -0.74
C PRO A 19 5.40 2.70 -1.64
N ASP A 20 6.57 2.40 -1.07
CA ASP A 20 7.74 1.86 -1.76
C ASP A 20 7.60 0.38 -2.17
N HIS A 21 6.58 -0.31 -1.67
CA HIS A 21 6.18 -1.67 -2.09
C HIS A 21 5.08 -1.67 -3.16
N CYS A 22 4.59 -0.50 -3.57
CA CYS A 22 3.48 -0.40 -4.52
C CYS A 22 3.97 -0.53 -5.96
N ARG A 23 3.41 -1.51 -6.67
CA ARG A 23 3.43 -1.55 -8.13
C ARG A 23 2.14 -0.90 -8.62
N VAL A 24 2.27 0.18 -9.38
CA VAL A 24 1.10 0.97 -9.81
C VAL A 24 1.01 0.98 -11.32
N THR A 25 -0.09 0.47 -11.85
CA THR A 25 -0.45 0.68 -13.27
C THR A 25 -1.21 2.00 -13.39
N TYR A 26 -0.60 2.97 -14.04
CA TYR A 26 -1.21 4.26 -14.36
C TYR A 26 -1.84 4.20 -15.75
N THR A 27 -3.14 4.49 -15.83
CA THR A 27 -3.84 4.69 -17.11
C THR A 27 -3.93 6.19 -17.38
N THR A 28 -3.42 6.64 -18.52
CA THR A 28 -3.38 8.06 -18.92
C THR A 28 -3.91 8.25 -20.35
N PRO A 29 -4.18 9.49 -20.80
CA PRO A 29 -4.48 9.75 -22.20
C PRO A 29 -3.37 9.35 -23.18
N ALA A 30 -2.12 9.23 -22.72
CA ALA A 30 -0.97 8.83 -23.54
C ALA A 30 -0.71 7.31 -23.55
N GLY A 31 -1.46 6.53 -22.76
CA GLY A 31 -1.31 5.09 -22.62
C GLY A 31 -1.14 4.63 -21.17
N GLU A 32 -0.81 3.34 -21.00
CA GLU A 32 -0.51 2.74 -19.70
C GLU A 32 0.98 2.85 -19.34
N PHE A 33 1.24 3.22 -18.10
CA PHE A 33 2.59 3.30 -17.54
C PHE A 33 2.67 2.47 -16.28
N LEU A 34 3.68 1.60 -16.18
CA LEU A 34 3.92 0.78 -15.00
C LEU A 34 4.97 1.44 -14.13
N HIS A 35 4.61 1.71 -12.88
CA HIS A 35 5.52 2.15 -11.84
C HIS A 35 5.91 0.93 -10.98
N GLU A 36 7.19 0.59 -10.98
CA GLU A 36 7.71 -0.56 -10.23
C GLU A 36 8.01 -0.16 -8.77
N PRO A 37 7.83 -1.10 -7.82
CA PRO A 37 8.22 -0.89 -6.43
C PRO A 37 9.71 -0.54 -6.31
N ALA A 38 10.04 0.33 -5.35
CA ALA A 38 11.42 0.64 -5.00
C ALA A 38 12.01 -0.42 -4.06
N ALA A 39 11.19 -0.98 -3.17
CA ALA A 39 11.58 -1.99 -2.22
C ALA A 39 11.45 -3.40 -2.81
N ALA A 40 12.38 -4.28 -2.42
CA ALA A 40 12.23 -5.72 -2.65
C ALA A 40 11.27 -6.34 -1.62
N GLY A 41 10.62 -7.45 -1.99
CA GLY A 41 9.74 -8.20 -1.08
C GLY A 41 8.28 -8.22 -1.55
N PRO A 42 7.30 -8.34 -0.64
CA PRO A 42 5.89 -8.35 -0.99
C PRO A 42 5.52 -7.10 -1.79
N THR A 43 4.66 -7.27 -2.80
CA THR A 43 4.25 -6.22 -3.72
C THR A 43 2.77 -5.93 -3.57
N ILE A 44 2.40 -4.65 -3.56
CA ILE A 44 1.02 -4.18 -3.49
C ILE A 44 0.59 -3.69 -4.87
N ASP A 45 -0.42 -4.31 -5.46
CA ASP A 45 -0.89 -3.96 -6.80
C ASP A 45 -1.99 -2.89 -6.76
N LEU A 46 -1.68 -1.75 -7.36
CA LEU A 46 -2.59 -0.62 -7.48
C LEU A 46 -2.84 -0.28 -8.95
N ARG A 47 -4.02 0.30 -9.19
CA ARG A 47 -4.37 0.91 -10.48
C ARG A 47 -4.82 2.33 -10.24
N CYS A 48 -4.34 3.25 -11.05
CA CYS A 48 -4.65 4.66 -10.93
C CYS A 48 -4.92 5.24 -12.33
N THR A 49 -6.05 5.90 -12.52
CA THR A 49 -6.30 6.68 -13.74
C THR A 49 -5.94 8.13 -13.46
N VAL A 50 -5.14 8.74 -14.33
CA VAL A 50 -4.80 10.15 -14.26
C VAL A 50 -5.12 10.84 -15.59
N ASP A 51 -5.71 12.03 -15.50
CA ASP A 51 -6.11 12.81 -16.69
C ASP A 51 -4.93 13.57 -17.32
N ASP A 52 -3.84 13.73 -16.57
CA ASP A 52 -2.60 14.33 -17.04
C ASP A 52 -1.45 13.31 -16.95
N ALA A 53 -0.89 12.96 -18.11
CA ALA A 53 0.25 12.04 -18.18
C ALA A 53 1.50 12.60 -17.48
N ALA A 54 1.64 13.93 -17.36
CA ALA A 54 2.74 14.56 -16.64
C ALA A 54 2.64 14.40 -15.12
N ALA A 55 1.47 13.99 -14.59
CA ALA A 55 1.28 13.71 -13.16
C ALA A 55 1.78 12.32 -12.75
N VAL A 56 2.16 11.46 -13.69
CA VAL A 56 2.70 10.14 -13.39
C VAL A 56 4.08 10.29 -12.74
N PRO A 57 4.32 9.71 -11.55
CA PRO A 57 5.62 9.75 -10.90
C PRO A 57 6.71 9.10 -11.76
N THR A 58 7.82 9.82 -11.98
CA THR A 58 8.93 9.36 -12.82
C THR A 58 10.06 8.67 -12.05
N GLY A 59 10.05 8.76 -10.72
CA GLY A 59 11.11 8.22 -9.85
C GLY A 59 10.52 7.43 -8.69
N PRO A 60 11.32 6.54 -8.07
CA PRO A 60 10.87 5.66 -7.00
C PRO A 60 10.45 6.47 -5.77
N VAL A 61 9.56 5.88 -4.96
CA VAL A 61 9.32 6.34 -3.59
C VAL A 61 10.40 5.74 -2.69
N ASP A 62 11.42 6.52 -2.36
CA ASP A 62 12.51 6.10 -1.48
C ASP A 62 12.15 6.36 0.00
N VAL A 63 11.87 5.30 0.76
CA VAL A 63 11.47 5.38 2.17
C VAL A 63 12.62 4.90 3.07
N ALA A 64 13.34 5.83 3.70
CA ALA A 64 14.45 5.48 4.60
C ALA A 64 13.99 5.04 5.99
N TRP A 65 12.81 5.46 6.41
CA TRP A 65 12.27 5.13 7.73
C TRP A 65 10.75 5.24 7.73
N ARG A 66 10.09 4.42 8.54
CA ARG A 66 8.64 4.46 8.74
C ARG A 66 8.30 4.14 10.19
N ALA A 67 7.23 4.74 10.70
CA ALA A 67 6.63 4.36 11.97
C ALA A 67 5.12 4.60 12.00
N GLY A 68 4.40 3.66 12.60
CA GLY A 68 2.98 3.80 12.93
C GLY A 68 2.77 4.20 14.38
N LEU A 69 1.94 5.20 14.63
CA LEU A 69 1.52 5.62 15.96
C LEU A 69 0.03 5.32 16.14
N ASP A 70 -0.29 4.28 16.91
CA ASP A 70 -1.67 3.90 17.22
C ASP A 70 -1.83 3.55 18.70
N LEU A 71 -3.03 3.80 19.25
CA LEU A 71 -3.37 3.45 20.64
C LEU A 71 -3.68 1.95 20.81
N ALA A 72 -4.14 1.31 19.75
CA ALA A 72 -4.51 -0.10 19.70
C ALA A 72 -4.05 -0.70 18.35
N PRO A 73 -2.72 -0.84 18.13
CA PRO A 73 -2.19 -1.35 16.89
C PRO A 73 -2.70 -2.77 16.61
N ILE A 74 -2.98 -3.04 15.34
CA ILE A 74 -3.48 -4.33 14.87
C ILE A 74 -2.27 -5.17 14.42
N ASP A 75 -2.06 -6.33 15.02
CA ASP A 75 -1.05 -7.27 14.53
C ASP A 75 -1.55 -7.98 13.27
N VAL A 76 -1.10 -7.55 12.11
CA VAL A 76 -1.47 -8.14 10.81
C VAL A 76 -0.98 -9.58 10.62
N ARG A 77 -0.08 -10.07 11.49
CA ARG A 77 0.39 -11.46 11.49
C ARG A 77 -0.55 -12.38 12.27
N ASP A 78 -1.47 -11.82 13.05
CA ASP A 78 -2.55 -12.58 13.68
C ASP A 78 -3.64 -12.87 12.62
N PRO A 79 -3.86 -14.15 12.25
CA PRO A 79 -4.87 -14.52 11.27
C PRO A 79 -6.29 -14.12 11.69
N GLU A 80 -6.59 -14.04 12.99
CA GLU A 80 -7.90 -13.60 13.46
C GLU A 80 -8.09 -12.09 13.26
N ALA A 81 -7.08 -11.29 13.59
CA ALA A 81 -7.09 -9.85 13.36
C ALA A 81 -7.19 -9.51 11.87
N LEU A 82 -6.42 -10.20 11.01
CA LEU A 82 -6.49 -10.01 9.56
C LEU A 82 -7.86 -10.40 9.00
N ARG A 83 -8.41 -11.54 9.44
CA ARG A 83 -9.78 -11.96 9.07
C ARG A 83 -10.83 -10.94 9.51
N TRP A 84 -10.66 -10.32 10.68
CA TRP A 84 -11.55 -9.25 11.12
C TRP A 84 -11.47 -8.03 10.19
N LEU A 85 -10.28 -7.60 9.78
CA LEU A 85 -10.11 -6.51 8.80
C LEU A 85 -10.79 -6.82 7.45
N GLU A 86 -10.66 -8.06 6.98
CA GLU A 86 -11.33 -8.52 5.76
C GLU A 86 -12.86 -8.38 5.85
N LEU A 87 -13.46 -8.70 7.00
CA LEU A 87 -14.91 -8.58 7.22
C LEU A 87 -15.41 -7.13 7.20
N LEU A 88 -14.52 -6.15 7.44
CA LEU A 88 -14.86 -4.73 7.38
C LEU A 88 -14.82 -4.15 5.95
N VAL A 89 -14.33 -4.92 4.98
CA VAL A 89 -14.32 -4.48 3.58
C VAL A 89 -15.74 -4.48 3.05
N TRP A 90 -16.22 -3.29 2.67
CA TRP A 90 -17.57 -3.10 2.16
C TRP A 90 -17.88 -4.07 0.99
N PRO A 91 -19.07 -4.72 0.98
CA PRO A 91 -19.46 -5.61 -0.09
C PRO A 91 -19.76 -4.85 -1.39
N GLY A 92 -19.50 -5.46 -2.53
CA GLY A 92 -19.74 -4.82 -3.83
C GLY A 92 -18.91 -5.42 -4.95
N PRO A 93 -18.98 -4.84 -6.16
CA PRO A 93 -18.28 -5.37 -7.33
C PRO A 93 -16.75 -5.42 -7.17
N ASP A 94 -16.19 -4.55 -6.33
CA ASP A 94 -14.74 -4.49 -6.07
C ASP A 94 -14.32 -5.27 -4.81
N HIS A 95 -15.23 -5.98 -4.13
CA HIS A 95 -14.95 -6.56 -2.81
C HIS A 95 -13.72 -7.47 -2.82
N ASP A 96 -13.68 -8.45 -3.73
CA ASP A 96 -12.57 -9.40 -3.84
C ASP A 96 -11.24 -8.70 -4.18
N ALA A 97 -11.28 -7.67 -5.03
CA ALA A 97 -10.11 -6.90 -5.38
C ALA A 97 -9.59 -6.08 -4.18
N ARG A 98 -10.48 -5.54 -3.35
CA ARG A 98 -10.12 -4.83 -2.11
C ARG A 98 -9.56 -5.78 -1.06
N ILE A 99 -10.12 -6.97 -0.91
CA ILE A 99 -9.59 -8.04 -0.05
C ILE A 99 -8.19 -8.46 -0.50
N ALA A 100 -7.99 -8.68 -1.81
CA ALA A 100 -6.68 -9.04 -2.35
C ALA A 100 -5.63 -7.95 -2.04
N ARG A 101 -5.97 -6.68 -2.26
CA ARG A 101 -5.08 -5.55 -1.94
C ARG A 101 -4.78 -5.44 -0.45
N LEU A 102 -5.79 -5.65 0.41
CA LEU A 102 -5.62 -5.66 1.87
C LEU A 102 -4.59 -6.72 2.28
N ARG A 103 -4.71 -7.94 1.73
CA ARG A 103 -3.75 -9.04 1.99
C ARG A 103 -2.34 -8.70 1.52
N GLN A 104 -2.19 -8.15 0.32
CA GLN A 104 -0.89 -7.70 -0.19
C GLN A 104 -0.23 -6.66 0.72
N ALA A 105 -1.01 -5.69 1.22
CA ALA A 105 -0.51 -4.69 2.16
C ALA A 105 -0.15 -5.31 3.51
N ALA A 106 -0.93 -6.29 3.98
CA ALA A 106 -0.65 -7.02 5.21
C ALA A 106 0.64 -7.86 5.08
N ASP A 107 0.90 -8.47 3.93
CA ASP A 107 2.15 -9.20 3.66
C ASP A 107 3.37 -8.27 3.73
N ALA A 108 3.28 -7.08 3.12
CA ALA A 108 4.33 -6.06 3.23
C ALA A 108 4.56 -5.64 4.68
N ALA A 109 3.50 -5.30 5.42
CA ALA A 109 3.57 -4.90 6.81
C ALA A 109 4.10 -6.02 7.74
N ALA A 110 3.75 -7.28 7.48
CA ALA A 110 4.25 -8.42 8.23
C ALA A 110 5.75 -8.68 8.00
N SER A 111 6.27 -8.35 6.81
CA SER A 111 7.68 -8.57 6.45
C SER A 111 8.64 -7.58 7.11
N ALA A 112 8.17 -6.38 7.45
CA ALA A 112 8.93 -5.35 8.14
C ALA A 112 7.99 -4.46 9.00
N PRO A 113 7.52 -4.97 10.16
CA PRO A 113 6.56 -4.24 11.01
C PRO A 113 7.07 -2.84 11.39
N PRO A 114 6.27 -1.78 11.16
CA PRO A 114 6.65 -0.39 11.41
C PRO A 114 6.48 0.04 12.88
#